data_AF-A0A512PPX5-F1
#
_entry.id   AF-A0A512PPX5-F1
#
_cell.length_a   1.000
_cell.length_b   1.000
_cell.length_c   1.000
_cell.angle_alpha   90.00
_cell.angle_beta   90.00
_cell.angle_gamma   90.00
#
_symmetry.space_group_name_H-M   'P 1'
#
loop_
_entity.id
_entity.type
_entity.pdbx_description
1 polymer ?
#
loop_
_entity_poly.entity_id
_entity_poly.type
_entity_poly.pdbx_seq_one_letter_code
_entity_poly.pdbx_strand_id
1 'polypeptide(L)'
;MENESNYDLFQKLHPHCFSEAMVARFARNELEFRAANGDGEAKMLLTLRDCEEQESKHLHPANDRRTQIGEPQPKFKLIYHMRLQ
;
A
#
# COMPACT_ATOMS: atom_id res chain seq x y z
N MET A 1 18.76 10.44 -8.57
CA MET A 1 17.62 9.70 -9.14
C MET A 1 17.41 10.16 -10.58
N GLU A 2 18.48 10.27 -11.36
CA GLU A 2 18.40 10.85 -12.70
C GLU A 2 18.08 9.71 -13.67
N ASN A 3 16.91 9.81 -14.31
CA ASN A 3 16.39 8.96 -15.39
C ASN A 3 15.92 7.54 -15.01
N GLU A 4 15.10 7.41 -13.95
CA GLU A 4 14.29 6.20 -13.82
C GLU A 4 13.24 6.16 -14.93
N SER A 5 13.14 5.01 -15.62
CA SER A 5 12.14 4.83 -16.67
C SER A 5 10.74 4.76 -16.05
N ASN A 6 9.72 5.01 -16.86
CA ASN A 6 8.33 4.91 -16.41
C ASN A 6 8.00 3.50 -15.89
N TYR A 7 8.59 2.47 -16.50
CA TYR A 7 8.44 1.09 -16.07
C TYR A 7 9.12 0.82 -14.71
N ASP A 8 10.29 1.40 -14.45
CA ASP A 8 10.98 1.25 -13.16
C ASP A 8 10.17 1.90 -12.02
N LEU A 9 9.55 3.04 -12.30
CA LEU A 9 8.63 3.70 -11.37
C LEU A 9 7.38 2.85 -11.14
N PHE A 10 6.85 2.22 -12.18
CA PHE A 10 5.68 1.35 -12.09
C PHE A 10 5.95 0.12 -11.21
N GLN A 11 7.10 -0.54 -11.36
CA GLN A 11 7.46 -1.69 -10.51
C GLN A 11 7.45 -1.35 -9.01
N LYS A 12 7.81 -0.10 -8.67
CA LYS A 12 7.82 0.38 -7.28
C LYS A 12 6.43 0.66 -6.71
N LEU A 13 5.37 0.64 -7.54
CA LEU A 13 3.99 0.81 -7.08
C LEU A 13 3.44 -0.40 -6.32
N HIS A 14 4.20 -1.49 -6.22
CA HIS A 14 3.83 -2.72 -5.51
C HIS A 14 4.64 -2.87 -4.20
N PRO A 15 4.30 -2.12 -3.13
CA PRO A 15 5.01 -2.26 -1.87
C PRO A 15 4.65 -3.58 -1.17
N HIS A 16 5.67 -4.31 -0.74
CA HIS A 16 5.54 -5.51 0.10
C HIS A 16 5.71 -5.19 1.60
N CYS A 17 6.31 -4.05 1.93
CA CYS A 17 6.51 -3.61 3.32
C CYS A 17 6.30 -2.10 3.53
N PHE A 18 6.24 -1.65 4.79
CA PHE A 18 5.95 -0.25 5.14
C PHE A 18 6.97 0.74 4.57
N SER A 19 8.26 0.41 4.58
CA SER A 19 9.30 1.28 4.02
C SER A 19 9.16 1.47 2.51
N GLU A 20 8.71 0.43 1.80
CA GLU A 20 8.45 0.50 0.36
C GLU A 20 7.21 1.33 0.05
N ALA A 21 6.25 1.46 0.97
CA ALA A 21 5.06 2.29 0.75
C ALA A 21 5.41 3.78 0.54
N MET A 22 6.46 4.28 1.20
CA MET A 22 6.94 5.65 0.97
C MET A 22 7.55 5.80 -0.42
N VAL A 23 8.30 4.79 -0.89
CA VAL A 23 8.89 4.74 -2.23
C VAL A 23 7.79 4.65 -3.29
N ALA A 24 6.79 3.79 -3.09
CA ALA A 24 5.63 3.65 -3.97
C ALA A 24 4.87 4.97 -4.13
N ARG A 25 4.68 5.71 -3.02
CA ARG A 25 4.05 7.04 -3.06
C ARG A 25 4.86 8.03 -3.88
N PHE A 26 6.19 8.03 -3.73
CA PHE A 26 7.05 8.89 -4.54
C PHE A 26 6.98 8.53 -6.03
N ALA A 27 7.05 7.24 -6.35
CA ALA A 27 6.96 6.76 -7.73
C ALA A 27 5.63 7.09 -8.39
N ARG A 28 4.51 6.98 -7.63
CA ARG A 28 3.18 7.38 -8.10
C ARG A 28 3.13 8.86 -8.45
N ASN A 29 3.60 9.73 -7.55
CA ASN A 29 3.61 11.18 -7.78
C ASN A 29 4.43 11.56 -9.02
N GLU A 30 5.58 10.91 -9.23
CA GLU A 30 6.42 11.14 -10.40
C GLU A 30 5.71 10.71 -11.70
N LEU A 31 5.06 9.54 -11.72
CA LEU A 31 4.25 9.11 -12.87
C LEU A 31 3.07 10.04 -13.14
N GLU A 32 2.40 10.53 -12.09
CA GLU A 32 1.31 11.51 -12.22
C GLU A 32 1.81 12.83 -12.81
N PHE A 33 2.98 13.30 -12.39
CA PHE A 33 3.63 14.48 -12.96
C PHE A 33 3.97 14.29 -14.45
N ARG A 34 4.55 13.15 -14.83
CA ARG A 34 4.87 12.83 -16.22
C ARG A 34 3.62 12.72 -17.09
N ALA A 35 2.59 12.05 -16.59
CA ALA A 35 1.30 11.94 -17.26
C ALA A 35 0.66 13.32 -17.48
N ALA A 36 0.76 14.23 -16.51
CA ALA A 36 0.29 15.61 -16.63
C ALA A 36 1.08 16.40 -17.70
N ASN A 37 2.36 16.07 -17.91
CA ASN A 37 3.21 16.66 -18.94
C ASN A 37 3.03 16.02 -20.33
N GLY A 38 2.06 15.11 -20.50
CA GLY A 38 1.74 14.50 -21.79
C GLY A 38 2.46 13.18 -22.08
N ASP A 39 3.11 12.58 -21.07
CA ASP A 39 3.68 11.23 -21.20
C ASP A 39 2.55 10.18 -21.23
N GLY A 40 2.29 9.64 -22.43
CA GLY A 40 1.25 8.65 -22.66
C GLY A 40 1.53 7.30 -21.98
N GLU A 41 2.80 6.94 -21.83
CA GLU A 41 3.19 5.70 -21.16
C GLU A 41 2.91 5.80 -19.66
N ALA A 42 3.30 6.90 -19.02
CA ALA A 42 3.01 7.13 -17.61
C ALA A 42 1.50 7.09 -17.31
N LYS A 43 0.68 7.68 -18.20
CA LYS A 43 -0.78 7.63 -18.09
C LYS A 43 -1.33 6.21 -18.19
N MET A 44 -0.83 5.42 -19.14
CA MET A 44 -1.20 4.02 -19.31
C MET A 44 -0.86 3.19 -18.05
N LEU A 45 0.34 3.36 -17.51
CA LEU A 45 0.81 2.62 -16.33
C LEU A 45 -0.01 2.96 -15.08
N LEU A 46 -0.40 4.23 -14.89
CA LEU A 46 -1.33 4.62 -13.82
C LEU A 46 -2.70 3.96 -13.98
N THR A 47 -3.24 3.93 -15.21
CA THR A 47 -4.53 3.25 -15.44
C THR A 47 -4.45 1.74 -15.21
N LEU A 48 -3.34 1.10 -15.58
CA LEU A 48 -3.12 -0.32 -15.31
C LEU A 48 -3.13 -0.58 -13.79
N ARG A 49 -2.44 0.28 -13.02
CA ARG A 49 -2.40 0.17 -11.57
C ARG A 49 -3.79 0.31 -10.94
N ASP A 50 -4.58 1.28 -11.39
CA ASP A 50 -5.93 1.48 -10.86
C ASP A 50 -6.84 0.28 -11.17
N CYS A 51 -6.68 -0.37 -12.33
CA CYS A 51 -7.36 -1.62 -12.66
C CYS A 51 -6.97 -2.76 -11.71
N GLU A 52 -5.67 -2.99 -11.46
CA GLU A 52 -5.20 -4.00 -10.51
C GLU A 52 -5.76 -3.79 -9.10
N GLU A 53 -5.83 -2.53 -8.65
CA GLU A 53 -6.39 -2.18 -7.34
C GLU A 53 -7.89 -2.44 -7.26
N GLN A 54 -8.63 -2.24 -8.36
CA GLN A 54 -10.06 -2.56 -8.43
C GLN A 54 -10.28 -4.07 -8.41
N GLU A 55 -9.52 -4.84 -9.19
CA GLU A 55 -9.60 -6.31 -9.18
C GLU A 55 -9.31 -6.88 -7.79
N SER A 56 -8.27 -6.36 -7.13
CA SER A 56 -7.92 -6.73 -5.75
C SER A 56 -9.07 -6.49 -4.76
N LYS A 57 -9.84 -5.41 -4.94
CA LYS A 57 -11.00 -5.10 -4.09
C LYS A 57 -12.20 -6.02 -4.39
N HIS A 58 -12.38 -6.45 -5.63
CA HIS A 58 -13.49 -7.31 -6.03
C HIS A 58 -13.27 -8.80 -5.69
N LEU A 59 -12.02 -9.24 -5.55
CA LEU A 59 -11.67 -10.62 -5.17
C LEU A 59 -11.84 -10.92 -3.67
N HIS A 60 -12.10 -9.90 -2.85
CA HIS A 60 -12.59 -10.07 -1.47
C HIS A 60 -14.10 -9.79 -1.44
N PRO A 61 -14.97 -10.74 -1.86
CA PRO A 61 -16.35 -10.65 -1.44
C PRO A 61 -16.31 -10.66 0.09
N ALA A 62 -16.99 -9.68 0.69
CA ALA A 62 -17.22 -9.63 2.13
C ALA A 62 -17.94 -10.92 2.56
N ASN A 63 -17.16 -11.97 2.83
CA ASN A 63 -17.61 -13.17 3.54
C ASN A 63 -17.67 -12.91 5.05
N ASP A 64 -17.95 -11.66 5.45
CA ASP A 64 -18.25 -11.27 6.83
C ASP A 64 -19.74 -11.48 7.13
N ARG A 65 -20.22 -12.67 6.80
CA ARG A 65 -21.45 -13.23 7.37
C ARG A 65 -21.10 -14.51 8.09
N ARG A 66 -20.55 -14.39 9.31
CA ARG A 66 -20.72 -15.32 10.43
C ARG A 66 -20.09 -14.78 11.72
N THR A 67 -20.96 -14.22 12.57
CA THR A 67 -21.14 -14.59 13.98
C THR A 67 -19.89 -14.68 14.88
N GLN A 68 -19.76 -13.76 15.85
CA GLN A 68 -19.82 -14.07 17.30
C GLN A 68 -19.59 -12.83 18.17
N ILE A 69 -20.62 -12.54 18.98
CA ILE A 69 -20.61 -12.06 20.38
C ILE A 69 -19.28 -11.46 20.85
N GLY A 70 -19.30 -10.16 21.17
CA GLY A 70 -18.15 -9.44 21.70
C GLY A 70 -17.57 -10.10 22.95
N GLU A 71 -16.43 -10.77 22.78
CA GLU A 71 -15.48 -11.01 23.85
C GLU A 71 -14.65 -9.74 24.06
N PRO A 72 -14.51 -9.25 25.31
CA PRO A 72 -13.69 -8.08 25.59
C PRO A 72 -12.21 -8.42 25.34
N GLN A 73 -11.59 -7.65 24.44
CA GLN A 73 -10.16 -7.67 24.11
C GLN A 73 -9.27 -7.84 25.36
N PRO A 74 -8.28 -8.75 25.35
CA PRO A 74 -7.38 -8.92 26.48
C PRO A 74 -6.50 -7.69 26.62
N LYS A 75 -6.72 -6.90 27.67
CA LYS A 75 -5.83 -5.81 28.07
C LYS A 75 -4.49 -6.42 28.52
N PHE A 76 -3.45 -6.26 27.71
CA PHE A 76 -2.08 -6.58 28.11
C PHE A 76 -1.71 -5.78 29.36
N LYS A 77 -1.52 -6.46 30.50
CA LYS A 77 -0.95 -5.87 31.71
C LYS A 77 0.52 -6.25 31.78
N LEU A 78 1.40 -5.29 31.46
CA LEU A 78 2.83 -5.43 31.71
C LEU A 78 3.08 -5.19 33.19
N ILE A 79 3.57 -6.21 33.91
CA ILE A 79 3.97 -6.08 35.31
C ILE A 79 5.50 -6.00 35.35
N TYR A 80 6.04 -4.82 35.68
CA TYR A 80 7.45 -4.66 35.99
C TYR A 80 7.69 -4.94 37.48
N HIS A 81 8.73 -5.70 37.80
CA HIS A 81 9.23 -5.85 39.17
C HIS A 81 10.61 -5.18 39.21
N MET A 82 10.71 -4.05 39.90
CA MET A 82 12.00 -3.44 40.21
C MET A 82 12.57 -4.19 41.42
N ARG A 83 13.76 -4.78 41.27
CA ARG A 83 14.57 -5.23 42.41
C ARG A 83 15.48 -4.07 42.82
N LEU A 84 15.33 -3.58 44.05
CA LEU A 84 16.37 -2.77 44.69
C LEU A 84 17.48 -3.73 45.18
N GLN A 85 18.73 -3.40 44.84
CA GLN A 85 19.93 -3.96 45.47
C GLN A 85 20.27 -3.16 46.72
#